data_AF-A0A9N9FDY0-F1
#
_entry.id   AF-A0A9N9FDY0-F1
#
_cell.length_a   1.000
_cell.length_b   1.000
_cell.length_c   1.000
_cell.angle_alpha   90.00
_cell.angle_beta   90.00
_cell.angle_gamma   90.00
#
_symmetry.space_group_name_H-M   'P 1'
#
loop_
_entity.id
_entity.type
_entity.pdbx_description
1 polymer ?
#
loop_
_entity_poly.entity_id
_entity_poly.type
_entity_poly.pdbx_seq_one_letter_code
_entity_poly.pdbx_strand_id
1 'polypeptide(L)'
;MSNNQGKIQKKNINNHGVNEQNGTGRSDRENEQLQSSRENKSGHEYKKDPDPNKFPIAAQSAEISAEVKHLMEENSELRQFNQKIKGDFNEFRKTCERTINDKIQTINDQNQTINEQNQTINDHLQTINYQRSEFSKAYQALQNDHNGLKALYTKEDKEWKKEKKAFNQEISELQQKNNDLESMIERFNEAYKKLAIELNNKDTSYQTQNRNWEIERLKNKETTENLQNEVISLKAEAAQFQSALGNARNVRWDDEDVNNSVNLNKDIKALQNSLREFTQLKGKAYIVKESGVKQLFNKYNSKANIEHKPSISAALQRLTIETILNDYAKYINTRSSTKSNAEDNSLERQLLIYNETITKIIENFAETRAKNDEMVRITGIKIRQAVYAMLGNSGFGKKNHKFVADTKYNLLDTLMNYRTIVTHEKRKEQDERAGDITLSVTRIFKFRLLAQEPIATFRWFENGDQLNETLMEWVSNGEDDSDMVVDICAFPAIGVNLDDPNKWQIYMRAKVVICNKSEVSQEKNEGLLGKLISYSSAVKKSIF
;
A
#
# COMPACT_ATOMS: atom_id res chain seq x y z
N MET A 1 -17.49 -79.71 1.35
CA MET A 1 -16.84 -80.84 0.66
C MET A 1 -15.93 -81.53 1.65
N SER A 2 -16.27 -82.78 1.94
CA SER A 2 -15.49 -83.94 2.44
C SER A 2 -14.34 -83.74 3.42
N ASN A 3 -14.08 -84.56 4.42
CA ASN A 3 -14.69 -85.70 5.13
C ASN A 3 -13.62 -85.97 6.22
N ASN A 4 -13.85 -85.81 7.52
CA ASN A 4 -14.52 -86.71 8.45
C ASN A 4 -14.02 -88.18 8.45
N GLN A 5 -13.63 -88.62 9.66
CA GLN A 5 -13.68 -89.99 10.22
C GLN A 5 -12.62 -91.02 9.74
N GLY A 6 -12.15 -91.98 10.55
CA GLY A 6 -12.54 -92.44 11.88
C GLY A 6 -11.64 -93.63 12.30
N LYS A 7 -11.41 -93.80 13.61
CA LYS A 7 -11.89 -94.91 14.47
C LYS A 7 -11.16 -96.27 14.33
N ILE A 8 -10.39 -96.69 15.35
CA ILE A 8 -10.76 -97.55 16.51
C ILE A 8 -10.94 -99.03 16.13
N GLN A 9 -10.19 -99.95 16.77
CA GLN A 9 -10.74 -100.99 17.67
C GLN A 9 -9.67 -101.81 18.41
N LYS A 10 -9.82 -101.82 19.74
CA LYS A 10 -9.38 -102.87 20.68
C LYS A 10 -10.47 -103.96 20.74
N LYS A 11 -10.07 -105.21 21.01
CA LYS A 11 -10.66 -106.14 22.01
C LYS A 11 -9.84 -107.45 21.99
N ASN A 12 -9.25 -107.94 23.10
CA ASN A 12 -9.87 -108.59 24.27
C ASN A 12 -10.72 -109.81 23.88
N ILE A 13 -10.71 -110.98 24.53
CA ILE A 13 -10.13 -111.53 25.78
C ILE A 13 -10.66 -113.00 25.87
N ASN A 14 -10.15 -113.78 26.84
CA ASN A 14 -10.78 -114.94 27.52
C ASN A 14 -10.81 -116.29 26.80
N ASN A 15 -10.89 -117.43 27.50
CA ASN A 15 -10.57 -117.91 28.86
C ASN A 15 -11.04 -119.38 28.84
N HIS A 16 -10.61 -120.16 29.83
CA HIS A 16 -11.24 -121.37 30.44
C HIS A 16 -10.18 -122.47 30.53
N GLY A 17 -10.05 -123.23 31.62
CA GLY A 17 -10.87 -123.44 32.81
C GLY A 17 -10.39 -124.79 33.37
N VAL A 18 -9.91 -124.86 34.62
CA VAL A 18 -10.70 -125.19 35.82
C VAL A 18 -11.01 -126.69 35.96
N ASN A 19 -10.35 -127.32 36.96
CA ASN A 19 -10.90 -128.15 38.07
C ASN A 19 -9.80 -129.12 38.57
N GLU A 20 -9.32 -129.05 39.82
CA GLU A 20 -10.00 -129.40 41.10
C GLU A 20 -10.39 -130.89 41.14
N GLN A 21 -10.14 -131.69 42.18
CA GLN A 21 -9.66 -131.50 43.55
C GLN A 21 -9.51 -132.90 44.21
N ASN A 22 -8.64 -132.99 45.23
CA ASN A 22 -8.72 -133.83 46.46
C ASN A 22 -8.76 -135.38 46.32
N GLY A 23 -8.09 -136.20 47.14
CA GLY A 23 -7.37 -136.00 48.39
C GLY A 23 -7.58 -137.24 49.30
N THR A 24 -6.55 -137.59 50.10
CA THR A 24 -6.56 -138.45 51.32
C THR A 24 -6.80 -139.96 51.13
N GLY A 25 -6.19 -140.90 51.86
CA GLY A 25 -5.24 -140.87 52.97
C GLY A 25 -5.16 -142.26 53.64
N ARG A 26 -4.10 -142.45 54.43
CA ARG A 26 -3.93 -143.34 55.61
C ARG A 26 -3.81 -144.87 55.50
N SER A 27 -3.05 -145.35 56.47
CA SER A 27 -2.65 -146.69 56.88
C SER A 27 -3.82 -147.59 57.30
N ASP A 28 -3.59 -148.90 57.35
CA ASP A 28 -3.49 -149.64 58.62
C ASP A 28 -3.06 -151.10 58.43
N ARG A 29 -2.45 -151.63 59.50
CA ARG A 29 -2.04 -153.02 59.75
C ARG A 29 -3.22 -153.82 60.28
N GLU A 30 -3.23 -155.12 59.98
CA GLU A 30 -3.63 -156.26 60.85
C GLU A 30 -2.75 -157.45 60.36
N ASN A 31 -1.93 -158.19 61.11
CA ASN A 31 -1.98 -158.82 62.43
C ASN A 31 -2.77 -160.15 62.47
N GLU A 32 -2.23 -161.10 63.25
CA GLU A 32 -2.68 -162.48 63.57
C GLU A 32 -1.97 -163.62 62.81
N GLN A 33 -1.54 -164.72 63.43
CA GLN A 33 -1.31 -165.11 64.84
C GLN A 33 -0.66 -166.53 64.78
N LEU A 34 0.19 -166.85 65.78
CA LEU A 34 0.31 -168.13 66.52
C LEU A 34 0.34 -169.47 65.72
N GLN A 35 1.19 -170.45 66.02
CA GLN A 35 1.29 -171.09 67.33
C GLN A 35 2.42 -172.14 67.38
N SER A 36 2.98 -172.32 68.56
CA SER A 36 3.87 -173.41 68.99
C SER A 36 3.15 -174.74 69.25
N SER A 37 3.86 -175.87 69.10
CA SER A 37 3.75 -177.13 69.87
C SER A 37 5.12 -177.84 69.72
N ARG A 38 5.96 -178.25 70.70
CA ARG A 38 5.85 -178.89 72.03
C ARG A 38 5.23 -180.31 72.00
N GLU A 39 6.09 -181.32 72.20
CA GLU A 39 6.01 -182.51 73.11
C GLU A 39 6.99 -183.59 72.59
N ASN A 40 7.93 -184.26 73.30
CA ASN A 40 8.07 -184.93 74.61
C ASN A 40 7.46 -186.35 74.75
N LYS A 41 8.31 -187.28 75.25
CA LYS A 41 8.07 -188.61 75.89
C LYS A 41 7.73 -189.80 74.98
N SER A 42 7.89 -191.08 75.32
CA SER A 42 8.70 -191.94 76.23
C SER A 42 7.98 -193.32 76.25
N GLY A 43 8.66 -194.45 76.49
CA GLY A 43 8.07 -195.56 77.27
C GLY A 43 7.94 -196.97 76.65
N HIS A 44 8.03 -197.95 77.55
CA HIS A 44 8.14 -199.43 77.47
C HIS A 44 6.94 -200.24 76.92
N GLU A 45 7.17 -201.54 76.56
CA GLU A 45 6.66 -202.73 77.29
C GLU A 45 7.28 -204.10 76.85
N TYR A 46 7.00 -205.19 77.60
CA TYR A 46 7.60 -206.55 77.63
C TYR A 46 6.62 -207.69 77.20
N LYS A 47 7.18 -208.89 76.85
CA LYS A 47 6.69 -210.33 76.83
C LYS A 47 6.67 -211.02 75.43
N LYS A 48 6.88 -212.35 75.17
CA LYS A 48 7.39 -213.62 75.81
C LYS A 48 7.57 -214.76 74.71
N ASP A 49 8.27 -215.88 75.03
CA ASP A 49 8.67 -217.18 74.33
C ASP A 49 7.54 -218.15 73.79
N PRO A 50 7.68 -219.46 73.27
CA PRO A 50 8.80 -220.50 73.27
C PRO A 50 8.98 -221.67 72.18
N ASP A 51 10.18 -222.37 72.21
CA ASP A 51 10.71 -223.80 72.00
C ASP A 51 10.55 -224.72 70.70
N PRO A 52 11.24 -225.91 70.47
CA PRO A 52 12.62 -226.46 70.69
C PRO A 52 13.36 -227.23 69.51
N ASN A 53 14.71 -227.34 69.66
CA ASN A 53 15.67 -228.45 69.35
C ASN A 53 16.45 -228.67 68.02
N LYS A 54 17.79 -228.79 68.21
CA LYS A 54 18.90 -229.53 67.53
C LYS A 54 19.54 -229.09 66.18
N PHE A 55 20.88 -228.91 66.25
CA PHE A 55 22.04 -229.22 65.34
C PHE A 55 21.92 -229.16 63.80
N PRO A 56 23.03 -229.06 63.01
CA PRO A 56 24.25 -228.27 63.14
C PRO A 56 24.64 -227.49 61.84
N ILE A 57 25.39 -226.40 62.06
CA ILE A 57 26.67 -225.97 61.46
C ILE A 57 26.98 -226.28 59.97
N ALA A 58 27.29 -225.16 59.29
CA ALA A 58 28.16 -224.95 58.11
C ALA A 58 27.52 -224.97 56.71
N ALA A 59 27.04 -223.80 56.23
CA ALA A 59 27.17 -223.40 54.80
C ALA A 59 26.88 -221.90 54.47
N GLN A 60 25.98 -221.15 55.13
CA GLN A 60 25.54 -219.82 54.63
C GLN A 60 26.46 -218.60 54.91
N SER A 61 27.62 -218.79 55.57
CA SER A 61 28.48 -217.70 56.07
C SER A 61 29.19 -216.85 54.99
N ALA A 62 29.11 -217.21 53.70
CA ALA A 62 29.97 -216.64 52.66
C ALA A 62 29.37 -215.42 51.92
N GLU A 63 28.04 -215.25 51.87
CA GLU A 63 27.42 -214.25 50.97
C GLU A 63 27.12 -212.90 51.63
N ILE A 64 26.76 -212.90 52.93
CA ILE A 64 26.47 -211.67 53.71
C ILE A 64 27.71 -210.76 53.86
N SER A 65 28.92 -211.33 53.81
CA SER A 65 30.17 -210.58 53.98
C SER A 65 30.48 -209.64 52.79
N ALA A 66 30.00 -209.97 51.59
CA ALA A 66 30.27 -209.18 50.39
C ALA A 66 29.48 -207.86 50.34
N GLU A 67 28.25 -207.85 50.88
CA GLU A 67 27.35 -206.69 50.79
C GLU A 67 27.61 -205.62 51.86
N VAL A 68 28.05 -206.05 53.04
CA VAL A 68 28.44 -205.13 54.13
C VAL A 68 29.65 -204.26 53.72
N LYS A 69 30.54 -204.78 52.89
CA LYS A 69 31.74 -204.05 52.46
C LYS A 69 31.41 -202.90 51.49
N HIS A 70 30.48 -203.11 50.57
CA HIS A 70 30.08 -202.10 49.58
C HIS A 70 29.37 -200.89 50.23
N LEU A 71 28.52 -201.13 51.23
CA LEU A 71 27.78 -200.06 51.92
C LEU A 71 28.66 -199.18 52.82
N MET A 72 29.79 -199.69 53.30
CA MET A 72 30.73 -198.88 54.08
C MET A 72 31.49 -197.86 53.24
N GLU A 73 31.80 -198.17 51.98
CA GLU A 73 32.47 -197.24 51.07
C GLU A 73 31.56 -196.09 50.65
N GLU A 74 30.29 -196.34 50.33
CA GLU A 74 29.32 -195.31 49.94
C GLU A 74 29.04 -194.30 51.08
N ASN A 75 29.05 -194.78 52.33
CA ASN A 75 28.84 -193.92 53.51
C ASN A 75 30.05 -193.01 53.81
N SER A 76 31.25 -193.40 53.35
CA SER A 76 32.46 -192.58 53.46
C SER A 76 32.39 -191.37 52.53
N GLU A 77 31.94 -191.57 51.29
CA GLU A 77 31.84 -190.50 50.28
C GLU A 77 30.78 -189.45 50.64
N LEU A 78 29.62 -189.88 51.15
CA LEU A 78 28.56 -188.97 51.62
C LEU A 78 28.99 -188.08 52.78
N ARG A 79 29.90 -188.56 53.64
CA ARG A 79 30.46 -187.75 54.74
C ARG A 79 31.39 -186.66 54.22
N GLN A 80 32.23 -186.95 53.22
CA GLN A 80 33.10 -185.94 52.61
C GLN A 80 32.28 -184.87 51.86
N PHE A 81 31.23 -185.28 51.14
CA PHE A 81 30.36 -184.35 50.41
C PHE A 81 29.62 -183.37 51.35
N ASN A 82 29.08 -183.88 52.46
CA ASN A 82 28.42 -183.03 53.47
C ASN A 82 29.37 -182.01 54.11
N GLN A 83 30.64 -182.36 54.29
CA GLN A 83 31.61 -181.44 54.88
C GLN A 83 31.94 -180.27 53.95
N LYS A 84 31.97 -180.52 52.63
CA LYS A 84 32.19 -179.48 51.60
C LYS A 84 31.04 -178.48 51.52
N ILE A 85 29.79 -178.95 51.47
CA ILE A 85 28.60 -178.06 51.46
C ILE A 85 28.58 -177.13 52.68
N LYS A 86 28.97 -177.67 53.84
CA LYS A 86 29.02 -176.90 55.09
C LYS A 86 30.08 -175.78 55.03
N GLY A 87 31.17 -175.97 54.29
CA GLY A 87 32.17 -174.95 54.01
C GLY A 87 31.63 -173.83 53.13
N ASP A 88 31.10 -174.19 51.95
CA ASP A 88 30.63 -173.23 50.94
C ASP A 88 29.50 -172.32 51.47
N PHE A 89 28.59 -172.88 52.27
CA PHE A 89 27.48 -172.10 52.84
C PHE A 89 27.96 -171.02 53.83
N ASN A 90 29.03 -171.31 54.58
CA ASN A 90 29.54 -170.38 55.58
C ASN A 90 30.28 -169.20 54.95
N GLU A 91 30.95 -169.42 53.81
CA GLU A 91 31.61 -168.38 53.04
C GLU A 91 30.60 -167.46 52.33
N PHE A 92 29.54 -168.04 51.75
CA PHE A 92 28.44 -167.27 51.16
C PHE A 92 27.79 -166.33 52.19
N ARG A 93 27.52 -166.82 53.41
CA ARG A 93 26.92 -166.02 54.49
C ARG A 93 27.76 -164.80 54.86
N LYS A 94 29.07 -164.98 55.08
CA LYS A 94 29.97 -163.88 55.44
C LYS A 94 30.05 -162.81 54.35
N THR A 95 29.96 -163.22 53.09
CA THR A 95 30.02 -162.30 51.94
C THR A 95 28.77 -161.43 51.88
N CYS A 96 27.58 -162.03 52.04
CA CYS A 96 26.32 -161.28 52.08
C CYS A 96 26.24 -160.27 53.23
N GLU A 97 26.68 -160.62 54.44
CA GLU A 97 26.64 -159.72 55.61
C GLU A 97 27.48 -158.45 55.40
N ARG A 98 28.66 -158.53 54.80
CA ARG A 98 29.48 -157.34 54.48
C ARG A 98 28.79 -156.41 53.51
N THR A 99 28.29 -156.95 52.38
CA THR A 99 27.71 -156.13 51.31
C THR A 99 26.45 -155.38 51.76
N ILE A 100 25.65 -155.96 52.66
CA ILE A 100 24.44 -155.30 53.18
C ILE A 100 24.82 -154.13 54.09
N ASN A 101 25.80 -154.31 54.97
CA ASN A 101 26.17 -153.26 55.93
C ASN A 101 26.79 -152.02 55.24
N ASP A 102 27.64 -152.21 54.22
CA ASP A 102 28.21 -151.08 53.46
C ASP A 102 27.14 -150.24 52.74
N LYS A 103 26.09 -150.89 52.20
CA LYS A 103 24.97 -150.19 51.55
C LYS A 103 24.13 -149.39 52.52
N ILE A 104 23.87 -149.93 53.73
CA ILE A 104 23.11 -149.22 54.76
C ILE A 104 23.84 -147.94 55.18
N GLN A 105 25.16 -148.01 55.37
CA GLN A 105 25.95 -146.84 55.74
C GLN A 105 25.91 -145.75 54.66
N THR A 106 26.03 -146.13 53.39
CA THR A 106 25.97 -145.20 52.25
C THR A 106 24.64 -144.45 52.19
N ILE A 107 23.51 -145.11 52.48
CA ILE A 107 22.18 -144.49 52.46
C ILE A 107 22.03 -143.46 53.59
N ASN A 108 22.59 -143.74 54.78
CA ASN A 108 22.50 -142.83 55.91
C ASN A 108 23.23 -141.50 55.64
N ASP A 109 24.43 -141.55 55.05
CA ASP A 109 25.21 -140.35 54.72
C ASP A 109 24.50 -139.46 53.67
N GLN A 110 23.81 -140.09 52.70
CA GLN A 110 23.00 -139.37 51.69
C GLN A 110 21.82 -138.63 52.31
N ASN A 111 21.10 -139.26 53.25
CA ASN A 111 19.95 -138.63 53.91
C ASN A 111 20.35 -137.42 54.75
N GLN A 112 21.52 -137.44 55.39
CA GLN A 112 22.02 -136.29 56.14
C GLN A 112 22.29 -135.09 55.22
N THR A 113 22.88 -135.33 54.04
CA THR A 113 23.19 -134.29 53.06
C THR A 113 21.92 -133.61 52.52
N ILE A 114 20.86 -134.38 52.24
CA ILE A 114 19.57 -133.83 51.77
C ILE A 114 18.93 -132.92 52.82
N ASN A 115 19.07 -133.26 54.10
CA ASN A 115 18.44 -132.49 55.17
C ASN A 115 19.06 -131.09 55.31
N GLU A 116 20.38 -130.98 55.18
CA GLU A 116 21.11 -129.69 55.20
C GLU A 116 20.73 -128.79 54.01
N GLN A 117 20.53 -129.38 52.82
CA GLN A 117 20.10 -128.64 51.62
C GLN A 117 18.70 -128.03 51.78
N ASN A 118 17.76 -128.77 52.36
CA ASN A 118 16.40 -128.29 52.59
C ASN A 118 16.36 -127.08 53.55
N GLN A 119 17.24 -127.07 54.55
CA GLN A 119 17.33 -125.95 55.49
C GLN A 119 17.80 -124.66 54.78
N THR A 120 18.79 -124.78 53.88
CA THR A 120 19.30 -123.64 53.10
C THR A 120 18.25 -123.06 52.14
N ILE A 121 17.42 -123.90 51.52
CA ILE A 121 16.34 -123.45 50.64
C ILE A 121 15.31 -122.61 51.40
N ASN A 122 15.01 -122.98 52.64
CA ASN A 122 14.00 -122.28 53.44
C ASN A 122 14.44 -120.85 53.80
N ASP A 123 15.73 -120.64 54.10
CA ASP A 123 16.28 -119.31 54.41
C ASP A 123 16.25 -118.38 53.18
N HIS A 124 16.51 -118.90 51.98
CA HIS A 124 16.40 -118.13 50.74
C HIS A 124 14.97 -117.66 50.46
N LEU A 125 13.96 -118.51 50.74
CA LEU A 125 12.54 -118.15 50.55
C LEU A 125 12.10 -116.97 51.43
N GLN A 126 12.57 -116.92 52.68
CA GLN A 126 12.26 -115.79 53.57
C GLN A 126 12.84 -114.48 53.03
N THR A 127 14.07 -114.53 52.52
CA THR A 127 14.75 -113.34 51.97
C THR A 127 14.00 -112.77 50.75
N ILE A 128 13.55 -113.63 49.84
CA ILE A 128 12.79 -113.22 48.65
C ILE A 128 11.46 -112.55 49.04
N ASN A 129 10.76 -113.11 50.03
CA ASN A 129 9.49 -112.55 50.48
C ASN A 129 9.64 -111.14 51.09
N TYR A 130 10.71 -110.91 51.85
CA TYR A 130 11.01 -109.58 52.38
C TYR A 130 11.27 -108.55 51.27
N GLN A 131 12.09 -108.89 50.28
CA GLN A 131 12.41 -108.00 49.15
C GLN A 131 11.16 -107.64 48.33
N ARG A 132 10.24 -108.59 48.13
CA ARG A 132 8.98 -108.35 47.40
C ARG A 132 8.08 -107.33 48.10
N SER A 133 8.02 -107.35 49.44
CA SER A 133 7.25 -106.40 50.23
C SER A 133 7.77 -104.97 50.05
N GLU A 134 9.09 -104.78 50.13
CA GLU A 134 9.70 -103.46 50.00
C GLU A 134 9.52 -102.86 48.59
N PHE A 135 9.62 -103.69 47.54
CA PHE A 135 9.38 -103.23 46.17
C PHE A 135 7.94 -102.74 45.95
N SER A 136 6.96 -103.39 46.58
CA SER A 136 5.55 -102.99 46.49
C SER A 136 5.29 -101.62 47.11
N LYS A 137 5.95 -101.28 48.23
CA LYS A 137 5.82 -99.96 48.87
C LYS A 137 6.42 -98.87 47.98
N ALA A 138 7.60 -99.11 47.42
CA ALA A 138 8.27 -98.15 46.53
C ALA A 138 7.43 -97.85 45.27
N TYR A 139 6.79 -98.88 44.69
CA TYR A 139 5.93 -98.71 43.52
C TYR A 139 4.72 -97.81 43.79
N GLN A 140 4.06 -97.99 44.95
CA GLN A 140 2.91 -97.15 45.32
C GLN A 140 3.29 -95.68 45.54
N ALA A 141 4.44 -95.41 46.16
CA ALA A 141 4.93 -94.05 46.35
C ALA A 141 5.13 -93.32 45.00
N LEU A 142 5.80 -94.00 44.05
CA LEU A 142 6.07 -93.45 42.72
C LEU A 142 4.78 -93.11 41.95
N GLN A 143 3.74 -93.94 42.11
CA GLN A 143 2.47 -93.74 41.44
C GLN A 143 1.71 -92.51 41.97
N ASN A 144 1.81 -92.24 43.28
CA ASN A 144 1.23 -91.05 43.88
C ASN A 144 1.96 -89.79 43.41
N ASP A 145 3.29 -89.81 43.36
CA ASP A 145 4.10 -88.68 42.89
C ASP A 145 3.78 -88.34 41.43
N HIS A 146 3.67 -89.35 40.56
CA HIS A 146 3.31 -89.15 39.16
C HIS A 146 1.94 -88.45 39.00
N ASN A 147 0.95 -88.89 39.78
CA ASN A 147 -0.39 -88.31 39.75
C ASN A 147 -0.40 -86.86 40.28
N GLY A 148 0.39 -86.57 41.33
CA GLY A 148 0.58 -85.22 41.86
C GLY A 148 1.19 -84.27 40.84
N LEU A 149 2.26 -84.69 40.16
CA LEU A 149 2.92 -83.88 39.12
C LEU A 149 1.99 -83.58 37.95
N LYS A 150 1.21 -84.58 37.52
CA LYS A 150 0.26 -84.45 36.40
C LYS A 150 -0.82 -83.40 36.69
N ALA A 151 -1.32 -83.34 37.92
CA ALA A 151 -2.32 -82.36 38.33
C ALA A 151 -1.77 -80.93 38.36
N LEU A 152 -0.53 -80.74 38.85
CA LEU A 152 0.14 -79.44 38.85
C LEU A 152 0.34 -78.91 37.43
N TYR A 153 0.87 -79.74 36.52
CA TYR A 153 1.08 -79.36 35.13
C TYR A 153 -0.22 -78.93 34.43
N THR A 154 -1.34 -79.62 34.71
CA THR A 154 -2.64 -79.24 34.11
C THR A 154 -3.21 -77.94 34.67
N LYS A 155 -2.85 -77.56 35.91
CA LYS A 155 -3.26 -76.29 36.50
C LYS A 155 -2.47 -75.14 35.88
N GLU A 156 -1.15 -75.25 35.81
CA GLU A 156 -0.26 -74.23 35.24
C GLU A 156 -0.57 -73.96 33.76
N ASP A 157 -0.80 -75.00 32.94
CA ASP A 157 -1.16 -74.85 31.52
C ASP A 157 -2.47 -74.06 31.32
N LYS A 158 -3.45 -74.24 32.23
CA LYS A 158 -4.71 -73.48 32.18
C LYS A 158 -4.53 -72.02 32.56
N GLU A 159 -3.70 -71.74 33.56
CA GLU A 159 -3.40 -70.37 33.99
C GLU A 159 -2.64 -69.61 32.89
N TRP A 160 -1.58 -70.21 32.33
CA TRP A 160 -0.81 -69.62 31.23
C TRP A 160 -1.69 -69.30 30.00
N LYS A 161 -2.63 -70.19 29.64
CA LYS A 161 -3.56 -69.94 28.53
C LYS A 161 -4.49 -68.75 28.78
N LYS A 162 -4.92 -68.54 30.02
CA LYS A 162 -5.75 -67.38 30.38
C LYS A 162 -4.96 -66.08 30.29
N GLU A 163 -3.76 -66.05 30.86
CA GLU A 163 -2.88 -64.87 30.82
C GLU A 163 -2.50 -64.50 29.38
N LYS A 164 -2.11 -65.48 28.57
CA LYS A 164 -1.79 -65.26 27.16
C LYS A 164 -2.97 -64.65 26.38
N LYS A 165 -4.20 -65.07 26.67
CA LYS A 165 -5.40 -64.53 26.03
C LYS A 165 -5.63 -63.06 26.44
N ALA A 166 -5.49 -62.75 27.73
CA ALA A 166 -5.64 -61.38 28.22
C ALA A 166 -4.59 -60.43 27.61
N PHE A 167 -3.32 -60.86 27.59
CA PHE A 167 -2.23 -60.08 27.01
C PHE A 167 -2.42 -59.81 25.51
N ASN A 168 -2.87 -60.81 24.74
CA ASN A 168 -3.17 -60.63 23.32
C ASN A 168 -4.33 -59.65 23.08
N GLN A 169 -5.32 -59.61 23.96
CA GLN A 169 -6.40 -58.64 23.87
C GLN A 169 -5.89 -57.21 24.10
N GLU A 170 -5.06 -57.01 25.13
CA GLU A 170 -4.45 -55.71 25.44
C GLU A 170 -3.57 -55.20 24.28
N ILE A 171 -2.78 -56.07 23.65
CA ILE A 171 -2.01 -55.72 22.45
C ILE A 171 -2.93 -55.22 21.33
N SER A 172 -4.05 -55.91 21.08
CA SER A 172 -4.98 -55.52 20.03
C SER A 172 -5.61 -54.15 20.29
N GLU A 173 -5.95 -53.85 21.55
CA GLU A 173 -6.50 -52.56 21.96
C GLU A 173 -5.48 -51.43 21.81
N LEU A 174 -4.22 -51.67 22.18
CA LEU A 174 -3.13 -50.71 22.00
C LEU A 174 -2.83 -50.44 20.52
N GLN A 175 -2.85 -51.47 19.68
CA GLN A 175 -2.68 -51.32 18.24
C GLN A 175 -3.78 -50.45 17.63
N GLN A 176 -5.03 -50.67 18.03
CA GLN A 176 -6.14 -49.82 17.57
C GLN A 176 -5.96 -48.35 17.98
N LYS A 177 -5.61 -48.10 19.25
CA LYS A 177 -5.34 -46.75 19.76
C LYS A 177 -4.19 -46.07 19.01
N ASN A 178 -3.14 -46.81 18.66
CA ASN A 178 -2.01 -46.26 17.91
C ASN A 178 -2.42 -45.84 16.49
N ASN A 179 -3.21 -46.67 15.80
CA ASN A 179 -3.73 -46.35 14.47
C ASN A 179 -4.65 -45.12 14.50
N ASP A 180 -5.48 -44.99 15.53
CA ASP A 180 -6.37 -43.83 15.71
C ASP A 180 -5.56 -42.54 15.96
N LEU A 181 -4.48 -42.62 16.74
CA LEU A 181 -3.55 -41.51 16.97
C LEU A 181 -2.82 -41.09 15.69
N GLU A 182 -2.31 -42.05 14.91
CA GLU A 182 -1.68 -41.77 13.61
C GLU A 182 -2.64 -41.03 12.66
N SER A 183 -3.88 -41.52 12.57
CA SER A 183 -4.94 -40.87 11.77
C SER A 183 -5.30 -39.47 12.27
N MET A 184 -5.17 -39.21 13.57
CA MET A 184 -5.39 -37.89 14.15
C MET A 184 -4.24 -36.93 13.81
N ILE A 185 -2.99 -37.40 13.90
CA ILE A 185 -1.79 -36.63 13.53
C ILE A 185 -1.84 -36.23 12.06
N GLU A 186 -2.23 -37.13 11.17
CA GLU A 186 -2.35 -36.85 9.74
C GLU A 186 -3.37 -35.73 9.46
N ARG A 187 -4.55 -35.80 10.08
CA ARG A 187 -5.59 -34.75 9.99
C ARG A 187 -5.10 -33.40 10.50
N PHE A 188 -4.38 -33.37 11.63
CA PHE A 188 -3.81 -32.12 12.15
C PHE A 188 -2.75 -31.53 11.21
N ASN A 189 -1.89 -32.37 10.63
CA ASN A 189 -0.87 -31.92 9.68
C ASN A 189 -1.49 -31.34 8.40
N GLU A 190 -2.55 -31.94 7.88
CA GLU A 190 -3.29 -31.39 6.74
C GLU A 190 -3.95 -30.05 7.06
N ALA A 191 -4.60 -29.93 8.22
CA ALA A 191 -5.21 -28.68 8.67
C ALA A 191 -4.16 -27.57 8.83
N TYR A 192 -3.00 -27.90 9.42
CA TYR A 192 -1.89 -26.96 9.58
C TYR A 192 -1.36 -26.46 8.22
N LYS A 193 -1.16 -27.36 7.25
CA LYS A 193 -0.74 -26.98 5.89
C LYS A 193 -1.74 -26.03 5.21
N LYS A 194 -3.04 -26.30 5.33
CA LYS A 194 -4.09 -25.43 4.78
C LYS A 194 -4.04 -24.04 5.40
N LEU A 195 -3.95 -23.96 6.73
CA LEU A 195 -3.88 -22.68 7.45
C LEU A 195 -2.65 -21.86 7.07
N ALA A 196 -1.49 -22.51 6.90
CA ALA A 196 -0.26 -21.84 6.47
C ALA A 196 -0.39 -21.20 5.08
N ILE A 197 -1.03 -21.90 4.13
CA ILE A 197 -1.30 -21.38 2.79
C ILE A 197 -2.26 -20.18 2.86
N GLU A 198 -3.35 -20.29 3.63
CA GLU A 198 -4.31 -19.20 3.80
C GLU A 198 -3.67 -17.94 4.40
N LEU A 199 -2.80 -18.10 5.41
CA LEU A 199 -2.10 -16.99 6.03
C LEU A 199 -1.17 -16.29 5.03
N ASN A 200 -0.41 -17.06 4.24
CA ASN A 200 0.48 -16.52 3.21
C ASN A 200 -0.29 -15.77 2.10
N ASN A 201 -1.44 -16.31 1.68
CA ASN A 201 -2.29 -15.68 0.68
C ASN A 201 -2.87 -14.35 1.20
N LYS A 202 -3.31 -14.31 2.47
CA LYS A 202 -3.77 -13.06 3.11
C LYS A 202 -2.66 -12.03 3.19
N ASP A 203 -1.46 -12.42 3.62
CA ASP A 203 -0.31 -11.51 3.72
C ASP A 203 0.05 -10.92 2.35
N THR A 204 0.12 -11.76 1.31
CA THR A 204 0.36 -11.33 -0.08
C THR A 204 -0.72 -10.35 -0.57
N SER A 205 -1.98 -10.61 -0.22
CA SER A 205 -3.10 -9.72 -0.57
C SER A 205 -2.97 -8.35 0.10
N TYR A 206 -2.66 -8.31 1.40
CA TYR A 206 -2.45 -7.05 2.13
C TYR A 206 -1.26 -6.26 1.59
N GLN A 207 -0.14 -6.93 1.30
CA GLN A 207 1.03 -6.29 0.70
C GLN A 207 0.71 -5.69 -0.67
N THR A 208 -0.05 -6.40 -1.50
CA THR A 208 -0.49 -5.92 -2.82
C THR A 208 -1.41 -4.70 -2.69
N GLN A 209 -2.36 -4.73 -1.76
CA GLN A 209 -3.22 -3.59 -1.48
C GLN A 209 -2.39 -2.37 -1.06
N ASN A 210 -1.51 -2.50 -0.06
CA ASN A 210 -0.69 -1.37 0.39
C ASN A 210 0.17 -0.77 -0.74
N ARG A 211 0.73 -1.60 -1.63
CA ARG A 211 1.46 -1.11 -2.79
C ARG A 211 0.58 -0.30 -3.75
N ASN A 212 -0.64 -0.77 -4.01
CA ASN A 212 -1.59 -0.06 -4.87
C ASN A 212 -2.02 1.28 -4.26
N TRP A 213 -2.31 1.32 -2.96
CA TRP A 213 -2.66 2.55 -2.23
C TRP A 213 -1.52 3.58 -2.30
N GLU A 214 -0.26 3.16 -2.15
CA GLU A 214 0.87 4.10 -2.23
C GLU A 214 1.09 4.62 -3.66
N ILE A 215 0.91 3.78 -4.69
CA ILE A 215 0.94 4.23 -6.10
C ILE A 215 -0.14 5.27 -6.37
N GLU A 216 -1.37 5.02 -5.92
CA GLU A 216 -2.49 5.95 -6.10
C GLU A 216 -2.25 7.27 -5.36
N ARG A 217 -1.76 7.21 -4.12
CA ARG A 217 -1.39 8.39 -3.34
C ARG A 217 -0.32 9.24 -4.05
N LEU A 218 0.72 8.62 -4.61
CA LEU A 218 1.77 9.32 -5.35
C LEU A 218 1.22 9.98 -6.63
N LYS A 219 0.37 9.27 -7.39
CA LYS A 219 -0.31 9.84 -8.57
C LYS A 219 -1.21 11.03 -8.21
N ASN A 220 -1.96 10.92 -7.11
CA ASN A 220 -2.83 12.00 -6.64
C ASN A 220 -2.02 13.22 -6.17
N LYS A 221 -0.83 12.99 -5.56
CA LYS A 221 0.08 14.07 -5.19
C LYS A 221 0.63 14.80 -6.41
N GLU A 222 1.16 14.06 -7.39
CA GLU A 222 1.68 14.61 -8.63
C GLU A 222 0.62 15.41 -9.41
N THR A 223 -0.58 14.85 -9.56
CA THR A 223 -1.70 15.56 -10.22
C THR A 223 -2.10 16.83 -9.47
N THR A 224 -2.10 16.83 -8.14
CA THR A 224 -2.39 18.02 -7.33
C THR A 224 -1.31 19.10 -7.54
N GLU A 225 -0.02 18.73 -7.53
CA GLU A 225 1.08 19.66 -7.78
C GLU A 225 1.01 20.25 -9.20
N ASN A 226 0.70 19.43 -10.20
CA ASN A 226 0.52 19.88 -11.58
C ASN A 226 -0.65 20.87 -11.71
N LEU A 227 -1.81 20.57 -11.10
CA LEU A 227 -2.96 21.48 -11.09
C LEU A 227 -2.65 22.79 -10.36
N GLN A 228 -1.90 22.75 -9.26
CA GLN A 228 -1.47 23.97 -8.56
C GLN A 228 -0.58 24.85 -9.43
N ASN A 229 0.37 24.26 -10.15
CA ASN A 229 1.23 24.98 -11.09
C ASN A 229 0.44 25.60 -12.24
N GLU A 230 -0.53 24.86 -12.80
CA GLU A 230 -1.43 25.37 -13.84
C GLU A 230 -2.27 26.55 -13.32
N VAL A 231 -2.84 26.46 -12.12
CA VAL A 231 -3.58 27.57 -11.49
C VAL A 231 -2.69 28.80 -11.29
N ILE A 232 -1.43 28.64 -10.89
CA ILE A 232 -0.48 29.76 -10.76
C ILE A 232 -0.21 30.40 -12.13
N SER A 233 0.02 29.59 -13.16
CA SER A 233 0.26 30.06 -14.52
C SER A 233 -0.95 30.83 -15.07
N LEU A 234 -2.15 30.28 -14.94
CA LEU A 234 -3.41 30.92 -15.36
C LEU A 234 -3.68 32.23 -14.60
N LYS A 235 -3.35 32.29 -13.30
CA LYS A 235 -3.45 33.54 -12.53
C LYS A 235 -2.48 34.60 -13.03
N ALA A 236 -1.25 34.22 -13.37
CA ALA A 236 -0.26 35.14 -13.93
C ALA A 236 -0.72 35.66 -15.29
N GLU A 237 -1.24 34.80 -16.16
CA GLU A 237 -1.81 35.17 -17.45
C GLU A 237 -3.02 36.10 -17.30
N ALA A 238 -3.95 35.78 -16.39
CA ALA A 238 -5.10 36.63 -16.09
C ALA A 238 -4.67 38.00 -15.57
N ALA A 239 -3.63 38.08 -14.72
CA ALA A 239 -3.09 39.35 -14.25
C ALA A 239 -2.45 40.18 -15.39
N GLN A 240 -1.75 39.52 -16.31
CA GLN A 240 -1.21 40.19 -17.50
C GLN A 240 -2.33 40.75 -18.38
N PHE A 241 -3.39 39.98 -18.63
CA PHE A 241 -4.55 40.48 -19.38
C PHE A 241 -5.27 41.61 -18.67
N GLN A 242 -5.45 41.54 -17.35
CA GLN A 242 -6.05 42.62 -16.56
C GLN A 242 -5.20 43.89 -16.61
N SER A 243 -3.88 43.77 -16.52
CA SER A 243 -2.94 44.89 -16.66
C SER A 243 -3.00 45.50 -18.07
N ALA A 244 -2.94 44.66 -19.11
CA ALA A 244 -3.05 45.09 -20.50
C ALA A 244 -4.41 45.77 -20.78
N LEU A 245 -5.51 45.25 -20.22
CA LEU A 245 -6.84 45.81 -20.33
C LEU A 245 -6.95 47.16 -19.59
N GLY A 246 -6.37 47.25 -18.39
CA GLY A 246 -6.28 48.48 -17.62
C GLY A 246 -5.52 49.57 -18.41
N ASN A 247 -4.38 49.21 -18.99
CA ASN A 247 -3.59 50.10 -19.84
C ASN A 247 -4.36 50.48 -21.12
N ALA A 248 -5.07 49.53 -21.75
CA ALA A 248 -5.89 49.80 -22.93
C ALA A 248 -7.05 50.76 -22.63
N ARG A 249 -7.65 50.66 -21.44
CA ARG A 249 -8.73 51.55 -20.97
C ARG A 249 -8.25 52.91 -20.46
N ASN A 250 -7.02 53.00 -19.98
CA ASN A 250 -6.51 54.23 -19.40
C ASN A 250 -6.32 55.33 -20.47
N VAL A 251 -7.08 56.41 -20.34
CA VAL A 251 -7.00 57.63 -21.16
C VAL A 251 -6.17 58.74 -20.49
N ARG A 252 -5.66 58.49 -19.28
CA ARG A 252 -4.76 59.44 -18.60
C ARG A 252 -3.35 59.26 -19.14
N TRP A 253 -2.68 60.39 -19.32
CA TRP A 253 -1.26 60.44 -19.59
C TRP A 253 -0.46 59.96 -18.38
N ASP A 254 0.67 59.32 -18.65
CA ASP A 254 1.65 58.97 -17.62
C ASP A 254 2.14 60.23 -16.89
N ASP A 255 2.57 60.11 -15.64
CA ASP A 255 3.04 61.24 -14.84
C ASP A 255 4.31 61.87 -15.43
N GLU A 256 5.11 61.06 -16.13
CA GLU A 256 6.30 61.51 -16.86
C GLU A 256 5.97 62.13 -18.24
N ASP A 257 4.77 61.94 -18.77
CA ASP A 257 4.42 62.44 -20.10
C ASP A 257 4.28 63.97 -20.10
N VAL A 258 4.81 64.61 -21.14
CA VAL A 258 4.72 66.07 -21.31
C VAL A 258 3.27 66.55 -21.41
N ASN A 259 2.35 65.74 -21.90
CA ASN A 259 0.93 66.05 -22.04
C ASN A 259 0.13 65.82 -20.75
N ASN A 260 0.74 65.28 -19.69
CA ASN A 260 0.12 65.20 -18.38
C ASN A 260 -0.34 66.59 -17.91
N SER A 261 -1.51 66.65 -17.27
CA SER A 261 -2.12 67.90 -16.82
C SER A 261 -1.21 68.76 -15.92
N VAL A 262 -0.33 68.15 -15.11
CA VAL A 262 0.64 68.86 -14.27
C VAL A 262 1.69 69.58 -15.13
N ASN A 263 2.23 68.89 -16.13
CA ASN A 263 3.22 69.45 -17.05
C ASN A 263 2.59 70.50 -17.96
N LEU A 264 1.35 70.28 -18.42
CA LEU A 264 0.55 71.28 -19.14
C LEU A 264 0.39 72.56 -18.32
N ASN A 265 0.03 72.46 -17.03
CA ASN A 265 -0.11 73.63 -16.17
C ASN A 265 1.21 74.39 -15.98
N LYS A 266 2.33 73.69 -15.85
CA LYS A 266 3.67 74.31 -15.80
C LYS A 266 3.97 75.08 -17.10
N ASP A 267 3.68 74.48 -18.24
CA ASP A 267 3.96 75.09 -19.54
C ASP A 267 3.02 76.27 -19.85
N ILE A 268 1.75 76.21 -19.43
CA ILE A 268 0.83 77.36 -19.52
C ILE A 268 1.36 78.53 -18.66
N LYS A 269 1.84 78.25 -17.43
CA LYS A 269 2.47 79.29 -16.58
C LYS A 269 3.73 79.86 -17.22
N ALA A 270 4.58 79.01 -17.80
CA ALA A 270 5.79 79.44 -18.50
C ALA A 270 5.43 80.36 -19.69
N LEU A 271 4.46 79.95 -20.52
CA LEU A 271 3.97 80.76 -21.63
C LEU A 271 3.41 82.12 -21.15
N GLN A 272 2.60 82.13 -20.09
CA GLN A 272 2.05 83.36 -19.53
C GLN A 272 3.18 84.33 -19.09
N ASN A 273 4.23 83.81 -18.45
CA ASN A 273 5.40 84.62 -18.09
C ASN A 273 6.17 85.11 -19.32
N SER A 274 6.41 84.25 -20.31
CA SER A 274 7.09 84.62 -21.56
C SER A 274 6.33 85.71 -22.33
N LEU A 275 5.00 85.62 -22.40
CA LEU A 275 4.15 86.66 -23.00
C LEU A 275 4.29 87.98 -22.27
N ARG A 276 4.19 87.97 -20.93
CA ARG A 276 4.36 89.18 -20.11
C ARG A 276 5.71 89.85 -20.36
N GLU A 277 6.78 89.09 -20.44
CA GLU A 277 8.13 89.62 -20.72
C GLU A 277 8.32 90.07 -22.17
N PHE A 278 7.62 89.46 -23.11
CA PHE A 278 7.71 89.79 -24.53
C PHE A 278 6.97 91.07 -24.86
N THR A 279 5.84 91.33 -24.21
CA THR A 279 4.99 92.50 -24.47
C THR A 279 5.24 93.68 -23.54
N GLN A 280 6.05 93.52 -22.49
CA GLN A 280 6.37 94.62 -21.58
C GLN A 280 7.03 95.80 -22.30
N LEU A 281 6.70 97.01 -21.84
CA LEU A 281 7.20 98.28 -22.37
C LEU A 281 8.09 99.01 -21.35
N LYS A 282 8.82 98.24 -20.53
CA LYS A 282 9.71 98.76 -19.48
C LYS A 282 11.07 99.19 -20.06
N GLY A 283 11.60 100.30 -19.55
CA GLY A 283 12.92 100.81 -19.91
C GLY A 283 12.96 101.68 -21.17
N LYS A 284 14.13 102.26 -21.46
CA LYS A 284 14.37 103.17 -22.59
C LYS A 284 14.46 102.46 -23.96
N ALA A 285 14.38 101.14 -23.99
CA ALA A 285 14.48 100.33 -25.21
C ALA A 285 13.22 100.36 -26.08
N TYR A 286 12.10 100.86 -25.55
CA TYR A 286 10.80 100.86 -26.21
C TYR A 286 10.22 102.27 -26.31
N ILE A 287 9.75 102.62 -27.51
CA ILE A 287 8.98 103.85 -27.77
C ILE A 287 7.57 103.43 -28.17
N VAL A 288 6.55 103.98 -27.52
CA VAL A 288 5.14 103.68 -27.79
C VAL A 288 4.66 104.52 -28.98
N LYS A 289 3.89 103.91 -29.88
CA LYS A 289 3.23 104.61 -31.00
C LYS A 289 1.78 104.91 -30.63
N GLU A 290 1.49 106.16 -30.27
CA GLU A 290 0.16 106.55 -29.76
C GLU A 290 -1.00 106.22 -30.71
N SER A 291 -0.84 106.46 -32.01
CA SER A 291 -1.88 106.18 -33.01
C SER A 291 -2.22 104.69 -33.08
N GLY A 292 -1.20 103.83 -33.03
CA GLY A 292 -1.38 102.38 -32.96
C GLY A 292 -2.06 101.97 -31.66
N VAL A 293 -1.63 102.48 -30.51
CA VAL A 293 -2.22 102.14 -29.21
C VAL A 293 -3.71 102.53 -29.16
N LYS A 294 -4.09 103.70 -29.69
CA LYS A 294 -5.51 104.09 -29.80
C LYS A 294 -6.32 103.07 -30.60
N GLN A 295 -5.79 102.61 -31.74
CA GLN A 295 -6.45 101.56 -32.54
C GLN A 295 -6.55 100.23 -31.77
N LEU A 296 -5.51 99.88 -31.01
CA LEU A 296 -5.49 98.65 -30.20
C LEU A 296 -6.52 98.66 -29.08
N PHE A 297 -6.63 99.78 -28.36
CA PHE A 297 -7.62 99.94 -27.30
C PHE A 297 -9.04 99.95 -27.86
N ASN A 298 -9.26 100.63 -29.00
CA ASN A 298 -10.55 100.56 -29.70
C ASN A 298 -10.91 99.12 -30.11
N LYS A 299 -9.94 98.31 -30.55
CA LYS A 299 -10.17 96.90 -30.90
C LYS A 299 -10.74 96.09 -29.72
N TYR A 300 -10.30 96.38 -28.50
CA TYR A 300 -10.74 95.69 -27.28
C TYR A 300 -11.73 96.51 -26.43
N ASN A 301 -12.28 97.60 -26.99
CA ASN A 301 -13.18 98.53 -26.30
C ASN A 301 -12.64 99.07 -24.95
N SER A 302 -11.31 99.17 -24.82
CA SER A 302 -10.68 99.70 -23.61
C SER A 302 -10.64 101.23 -23.63
N LYS A 303 -10.89 101.84 -22.47
CA LYS A 303 -10.78 103.30 -22.26
C LYS A 303 -9.53 103.67 -21.47
N ALA A 304 -8.60 102.74 -21.28
CA ALA A 304 -7.37 102.98 -20.57
C ALA A 304 -6.60 104.16 -21.18
N ASN A 305 -5.92 104.92 -20.32
CA ASN A 305 -5.01 105.98 -20.76
C ASN A 305 -3.93 105.38 -21.69
N ILE A 306 -3.68 106.00 -22.84
CA ILE A 306 -2.66 105.58 -23.82
C ILE A 306 -1.23 105.61 -23.27
N GLU A 307 -1.00 106.25 -22.12
CA GLU A 307 0.26 106.23 -21.38
C GLU A 307 0.35 105.09 -20.37
N HIS A 308 -0.77 104.41 -20.07
CA HIS A 308 -0.84 103.34 -19.09
C HIS A 308 -0.23 102.04 -19.64
N LYS A 309 1.10 101.94 -19.53
CA LYS A 309 1.91 100.82 -20.03
C LYS A 309 1.41 99.43 -19.63
N PRO A 310 0.86 99.18 -18.41
CA PRO A 310 0.29 97.89 -18.07
C PRO A 310 -0.89 97.50 -18.98
N SER A 311 -1.85 98.40 -19.24
CA SER A 311 -2.98 98.15 -20.16
C SER A 311 -2.49 97.91 -21.59
N ILE A 312 -1.51 98.68 -22.07
CA ILE A 312 -0.93 98.46 -23.40
C ILE A 312 -0.27 97.07 -23.48
N SER A 313 0.52 96.71 -22.47
CA SER A 313 1.17 95.39 -22.41
C SER A 313 0.13 94.26 -22.40
N ALA A 314 -0.94 94.40 -21.61
CA ALA A 314 -2.05 93.44 -21.57
C ALA A 314 -2.72 93.28 -22.94
N ALA A 315 -3.04 94.39 -23.63
CA ALA A 315 -3.62 94.35 -24.96
C ALA A 315 -2.70 93.71 -26.00
N LEU A 316 -1.38 93.94 -25.89
CA LEU A 316 -0.38 93.29 -26.74
C LEU A 316 -0.24 91.78 -26.47
N GLN A 317 -0.45 91.30 -25.24
CA GLN A 317 -0.46 89.86 -24.93
C GLN A 317 -1.62 89.17 -25.63
N ARG A 318 -2.83 89.73 -25.49
CA ARG A 318 -4.02 89.25 -26.19
C ARG A 318 -3.82 89.27 -27.70
N LEU A 319 -3.32 90.38 -28.24
CA LEU A 319 -3.04 90.51 -29.67
C LEU A 319 -2.03 89.46 -30.14
N THR A 320 -0.97 89.21 -29.37
CA THR A 320 0.05 88.22 -29.73
C THR A 320 -0.56 86.83 -29.87
N ILE A 321 -1.36 86.39 -28.90
CA ILE A 321 -2.05 85.09 -28.95
C ILE A 321 -3.02 85.06 -30.14
N GLU A 322 -3.87 86.08 -30.30
CA GLU A 322 -4.85 86.14 -31.38
C GLU A 322 -4.19 86.11 -32.77
N THR A 323 -3.09 86.85 -32.98
CA THR A 323 -2.33 86.84 -34.24
C THR A 323 -1.83 85.44 -34.57
N ILE A 324 -1.20 84.75 -33.60
CA ILE A 324 -0.70 83.38 -33.81
C ILE A 324 -1.84 82.40 -34.11
N LEU A 325 -2.95 82.48 -33.35
CA LEU A 325 -4.10 81.59 -33.57
C LEU A 325 -4.78 81.85 -34.92
N ASN A 326 -4.84 83.11 -35.36
CA ASN A 326 -5.39 83.49 -36.66
C ASN A 326 -4.48 83.03 -37.81
N ASP A 327 -3.17 83.19 -37.68
CA ASP A 327 -2.22 82.70 -38.68
C ASP A 327 -2.22 81.17 -38.76
N TYR A 328 -2.36 80.48 -37.62
CA TYR A 328 -2.58 79.03 -37.60
C TYR A 328 -3.84 78.64 -38.37
N ALA A 329 -4.95 79.34 -38.13
CA ALA A 329 -6.19 79.09 -38.85
C ALA A 329 -6.04 79.32 -40.35
N LYS A 330 -5.34 80.38 -40.78
CA LYS A 330 -5.04 80.61 -42.20
C LYS A 330 -4.17 79.49 -42.77
N TYR A 331 -3.12 79.08 -42.06
CA TYR A 331 -2.21 78.03 -42.49
C TYR A 331 -2.94 76.70 -42.72
N ILE A 332 -3.79 76.28 -41.77
CA ILE A 332 -4.58 75.04 -41.89
C ILE A 332 -5.70 75.17 -42.94
N ASN A 333 -6.23 76.37 -43.21
CA ASN A 333 -7.32 76.55 -44.17
C ASN A 333 -6.85 76.85 -45.61
N THR A 334 -5.58 77.20 -45.82
CA THR A 334 -5.06 77.50 -47.15
C THR A 334 -5.20 76.27 -48.05
N ARG A 335 -6.06 76.35 -49.08
CA ARG A 335 -6.16 75.31 -50.10
C ARG A 335 -4.90 75.39 -50.96
N SER A 336 -4.14 74.29 -51.03
CA SER A 336 -3.12 74.13 -52.07
C SER A 336 -3.82 74.24 -53.42
N SER A 337 -3.66 75.39 -54.08
CA SER A 337 -4.25 75.69 -55.38
C SER A 337 -3.35 75.32 -56.55
N THR A 338 -2.26 74.59 -56.33
CA THR A 338 -1.35 74.21 -57.41
C THR A 338 -0.92 72.74 -57.29
N LYS A 339 -1.16 72.01 -58.39
CA LYS A 339 -0.67 70.65 -58.66
C LYS A 339 0.86 70.60 -58.85
N SER A 340 1.64 71.34 -58.09
CA SER A 340 3.10 71.36 -58.22
C SER A 340 3.76 71.07 -56.86
N ASN A 341 4.31 69.87 -56.78
CA ASN A 341 5.29 69.36 -55.82
C ASN A 341 4.85 69.30 -54.35
N ALA A 342 4.55 68.08 -53.93
CA ALA A 342 4.20 67.64 -52.59
C ALA A 342 5.41 67.71 -51.63
N GLU A 343 5.83 68.91 -51.24
CA GLU A 343 6.92 69.05 -50.26
C GLU A 343 6.45 69.75 -48.96
N ASP A 344 6.45 68.92 -47.91
CA ASP A 344 6.34 69.13 -46.46
C ASP A 344 5.04 69.68 -45.83
N ASN A 345 4.43 70.77 -46.27
CA ASN A 345 3.34 71.42 -45.49
C ASN A 345 1.96 70.70 -45.54
N SER A 346 1.92 69.45 -46.02
CA SER A 346 0.67 68.73 -46.28
C SER A 346 0.36 67.63 -45.28
N LEU A 347 1.36 67.10 -44.55
CA LEU A 347 1.17 65.90 -43.74
C LEU A 347 0.50 66.20 -42.40
N GLU A 348 0.96 67.22 -41.69
CA GLU A 348 0.37 67.65 -40.41
C GLU A 348 -1.10 68.03 -40.60
N ARG A 349 -1.39 68.75 -41.68
CA ARG A 349 -2.74 69.16 -42.06
C ARG A 349 -3.63 67.97 -42.39
N GLN A 350 -3.15 67.05 -43.22
CA GLN A 350 -3.90 65.83 -43.56
C GLN A 350 -4.19 65.01 -42.30
N LEU A 351 -3.20 64.88 -41.42
CA LEU A 351 -3.32 64.12 -40.20
C LEU A 351 -4.35 64.75 -39.25
N LEU A 352 -4.40 66.08 -39.15
CA LEU A 352 -5.43 66.81 -38.41
C LEU A 352 -6.83 66.58 -38.98
N ILE A 353 -6.99 66.73 -40.30
CA ILE A 353 -8.29 66.54 -40.98
C ILE A 353 -8.79 65.10 -40.80
N TYR A 354 -7.93 64.11 -40.99
CA TYR A 354 -8.29 62.71 -40.82
C TYR A 354 -8.57 62.38 -39.35
N ASN A 355 -7.84 62.95 -38.41
CA ASN A 355 -8.13 62.77 -36.99
C ASN A 355 -9.53 63.27 -36.64
N GLU A 356 -9.88 64.49 -37.01
CA GLU A 356 -11.23 65.03 -36.77
C GLU A 356 -12.32 64.18 -37.43
N THR A 357 -12.08 63.73 -38.66
CA THR A 357 -13.01 62.86 -39.41
C THR A 357 -13.18 61.50 -38.73
N ILE A 358 -12.07 60.85 -38.36
CA ILE A 358 -12.07 59.53 -37.73
C ILE A 358 -12.71 59.59 -36.35
N THR A 359 -12.34 60.57 -35.51
CA THR A 359 -12.94 60.74 -34.17
C THR A 359 -14.46 60.88 -34.28
N LYS A 360 -14.96 61.72 -35.20
CA LYS A 360 -16.40 61.89 -35.43
C LYS A 360 -17.08 60.61 -35.92
N ILE A 361 -16.43 59.86 -36.81
CA ILE A 361 -16.96 58.56 -37.28
C ILE A 361 -17.04 57.56 -36.12
N ILE A 362 -16.01 57.49 -35.28
CA ILE A 362 -15.97 56.58 -34.12
C ILE A 362 -17.04 56.95 -33.10
N GLU A 363 -17.23 58.23 -32.79
CA GLU A 363 -18.29 58.71 -31.89
C GLU A 363 -19.67 58.32 -32.43
N ASN A 364 -19.97 58.63 -33.70
CA ASN A 364 -21.24 58.25 -34.32
C ASN A 364 -21.44 56.73 -34.35
N PHE A 365 -20.38 55.95 -34.62
CA PHE A 365 -20.43 54.50 -34.61
C PHE A 365 -20.72 53.95 -33.20
N ALA A 366 -20.10 54.53 -32.17
CA ALA A 366 -20.33 54.18 -30.78
C ALA A 366 -21.81 54.39 -30.38
N GLU A 367 -22.37 55.54 -30.73
CA GLU A 367 -23.74 55.94 -30.40
C GLU A 367 -24.79 55.14 -31.18
N THR A 368 -24.56 54.89 -32.47
CA THR A 368 -25.61 54.35 -33.36
C THR A 368 -25.54 52.84 -33.57
N ARG A 369 -24.33 52.24 -33.52
CA ARG A 369 -24.11 50.83 -33.88
C ARG A 369 -23.55 50.00 -32.73
N ALA A 370 -22.66 50.57 -31.92
CA ALA A 370 -21.99 49.84 -30.84
C ALA A 370 -22.74 49.87 -29.50
N LYS A 371 -23.99 50.36 -29.46
CA LYS A 371 -24.80 50.45 -28.22
C LYS A 371 -24.05 51.13 -27.06
N ASN A 372 -23.28 52.17 -27.35
CA ASN A 372 -22.41 52.88 -26.40
C ASN A 372 -21.29 52.01 -25.78
N ASP A 373 -20.70 51.10 -26.57
CA ASP A 373 -19.51 50.33 -26.17
C ASP A 373 -18.38 51.27 -25.69
N GLU A 374 -17.98 51.06 -24.44
CA GLU A 374 -16.98 51.87 -23.75
C GLU A 374 -15.61 51.82 -24.44
N MET A 375 -15.21 50.65 -24.96
CA MET A 375 -13.91 50.47 -25.62
C MET A 375 -13.84 51.20 -26.96
N VAL A 376 -14.96 51.24 -27.69
CA VAL A 376 -15.05 52.03 -28.93
C VAL A 376 -14.86 53.52 -28.63
N ARG A 377 -15.51 54.03 -27.58
CA ARG A 377 -15.34 55.43 -27.15
C ARG A 377 -13.90 55.72 -26.71
N ILE A 378 -13.32 54.86 -25.87
CA ILE A 378 -11.93 54.97 -25.42
C ILE A 378 -10.96 54.95 -26.61
N THR A 379 -11.21 54.12 -27.63
CA THR A 379 -10.39 54.06 -28.85
C THR A 379 -10.39 55.41 -29.58
N GLY A 380 -11.56 56.02 -29.75
CA GLY A 380 -11.68 57.36 -30.35
C GLY A 380 -10.90 58.42 -29.56
N ILE A 381 -10.99 58.38 -28.23
CA ILE A 381 -10.23 59.27 -27.33
C ILE A 381 -8.73 59.08 -27.51
N LYS A 382 -8.24 57.83 -27.48
CA LYS A 382 -6.81 57.53 -27.60
C LYS A 382 -6.22 57.94 -28.94
N ILE A 383 -6.95 57.74 -30.04
CA ILE A 383 -6.52 58.20 -31.37
C ILE A 383 -6.35 59.73 -31.35
N ARG A 384 -7.36 60.45 -30.85
CA ARG A 384 -7.33 61.90 -30.72
C ARG A 384 -6.13 62.38 -29.90
N GLN A 385 -5.93 61.78 -28.73
CA GLN A 385 -4.82 62.06 -27.83
C GLN A 385 -3.46 61.84 -28.49
N ALA A 386 -3.24 60.68 -29.10
CA ALA A 386 -2.00 60.32 -29.76
C ALA A 386 -1.67 61.27 -30.94
N VAL A 387 -2.67 61.57 -31.77
CA VAL A 387 -2.50 62.48 -32.92
C VAL A 387 -2.13 63.89 -32.46
N TYR A 388 -2.89 64.49 -31.52
CA TYR A 388 -2.57 65.85 -31.04
C TYR A 388 -1.22 65.90 -30.32
N ALA A 389 -0.88 64.89 -29.51
CA ALA A 389 0.43 64.81 -28.86
C ALA A 389 1.57 64.74 -29.91
N MET A 390 1.43 63.90 -30.92
CA MET A 390 2.40 63.77 -32.01
C MET A 390 2.55 65.06 -32.81
N LEU A 391 1.44 65.70 -33.20
CA LEU A 391 1.47 66.96 -33.94
C LEU A 391 2.09 68.10 -33.12
N GLY A 392 1.78 68.18 -31.82
CA GLY A 392 2.33 69.21 -30.94
C GLY A 392 3.83 69.03 -30.66
N ASN A 393 4.32 67.79 -30.61
CA ASN A 393 5.72 67.49 -30.30
C ASN A 393 6.61 67.43 -31.56
N SER A 394 6.11 66.85 -32.65
CA SER A 394 6.93 66.51 -33.82
C SER A 394 6.56 67.27 -35.08
N GLY A 395 5.27 67.57 -35.30
CA GLY A 395 4.79 68.30 -36.49
C GLY A 395 5.08 69.79 -36.39
N PHE A 396 4.44 70.45 -35.42
CA PHE A 396 4.63 71.89 -35.18
C PHE A 396 5.71 72.20 -34.14
N GLY A 397 6.43 71.17 -33.65
CA GLY A 397 7.35 71.26 -32.51
C GLY A 397 8.69 71.96 -32.79
N LYS A 398 9.03 72.25 -34.05
CA LYS A 398 10.35 72.75 -34.46
C LYS A 398 10.29 74.24 -34.81
N LYS A 399 11.25 75.03 -34.31
CA LYS A 399 11.38 76.47 -34.60
C LYS A 399 11.55 76.77 -36.10
N ASN A 400 12.15 75.85 -36.84
CA ASN A 400 12.42 76.03 -38.28
C ASN A 400 11.24 75.65 -39.17
N HIS A 401 10.11 75.23 -38.58
CA HIS A 401 8.91 74.92 -39.35
C HIS A 401 8.40 76.17 -40.06
N LYS A 402 8.02 76.06 -41.35
CA LYS A 402 7.63 77.20 -42.19
C LYS A 402 6.54 78.07 -41.56
N PHE A 403 5.48 77.45 -41.04
CA PHE A 403 4.43 78.16 -40.29
C PHE A 403 5.00 79.03 -39.14
N VAL A 404 5.96 78.52 -38.37
CA VAL A 404 6.55 79.25 -37.23
C VAL A 404 7.35 80.44 -37.74
N ALA A 405 8.13 80.26 -38.81
CA ALA A 405 8.91 81.35 -39.41
C ALA A 405 8.01 82.46 -39.99
N ASP A 406 6.99 82.09 -40.76
CA ASP A 406 6.05 83.03 -41.38
C ASP A 406 5.24 83.80 -40.32
N THR A 407 4.75 83.07 -39.30
CA THR A 407 3.99 83.67 -38.18
C THR A 407 4.87 84.57 -37.33
N LYS A 408 6.14 84.19 -37.09
CA LYS A 408 7.10 85.03 -36.36
C LYS A 408 7.27 86.38 -37.05
N TYR A 409 7.47 86.38 -38.37
CA TYR A 409 7.61 87.60 -39.15
C TYR A 409 6.36 88.48 -39.07
N ASN A 410 5.18 87.90 -39.33
CA ASN A 410 3.91 88.62 -39.26
C ASN A 410 3.63 89.18 -37.85
N LEU A 411 3.95 88.41 -36.80
CA LEU A 411 3.79 88.83 -35.41
C LEU A 411 4.66 90.05 -35.09
N LEU A 412 5.95 90.02 -35.45
CA LEU A 412 6.86 91.14 -35.20
C LEU A 412 6.44 92.39 -35.96
N ASP A 413 6.08 92.25 -37.24
CA ASP A 413 5.58 93.36 -38.06
C ASP A 413 4.28 93.96 -37.48
N THR A 414 3.35 93.10 -37.09
CA THR A 414 2.11 93.52 -36.41
C THR A 414 2.41 94.31 -35.14
N LEU A 415 3.34 93.84 -34.30
CA LEU A 415 3.70 94.51 -33.05
C LEU A 415 4.43 95.84 -33.28
N MET A 416 5.15 95.99 -34.39
CA MET A 416 5.81 97.24 -34.77
C MET A 416 4.84 98.40 -35.01
N ASN A 417 3.55 98.13 -35.25
CA ASN A 417 2.54 99.18 -35.36
C ASN A 417 2.23 99.89 -34.03
N TYR A 418 2.54 99.23 -32.90
CA TYR A 418 2.21 99.72 -31.56
C TYR A 418 3.44 100.18 -30.77
N ARG A 419 4.62 99.66 -31.10
CA ARG A 419 5.90 100.00 -30.44
C ARG A 419 7.07 100.01 -31.41
N THR A 420 8.10 100.78 -31.09
CA THR A 420 9.42 100.72 -31.73
C THR A 420 10.44 100.18 -30.73
N ILE A 421 11.25 99.21 -31.14
CA ILE A 421 12.39 98.70 -30.36
C ILE A 421 13.64 99.43 -30.84
N VAL A 422 14.29 100.16 -29.94
CA VAL A 422 15.39 101.09 -30.29
C VAL A 422 16.73 100.35 -30.45
N THR A 423 17.07 99.46 -29.53
CA THR A 423 18.38 98.79 -29.49
C THR A 423 18.43 97.52 -30.35
N HIS A 424 19.59 97.27 -30.96
CA HIS A 424 19.78 96.10 -31.83
C HIS A 424 19.73 94.78 -31.04
N GLU A 425 20.34 94.77 -29.85
CA GLU A 425 20.36 93.61 -28.94
C GLU A 425 18.94 93.21 -28.57
N LYS A 426 18.08 94.20 -28.26
CA LYS A 426 16.70 93.92 -27.88
C LYS A 426 15.86 93.46 -29.08
N ARG A 427 16.13 93.94 -30.29
CA ARG A 427 15.48 93.42 -31.51
C ARG A 427 15.81 91.94 -31.72
N LYS A 428 17.09 91.56 -31.58
CA LYS A 428 17.51 90.15 -31.70
C LYS A 428 16.85 89.25 -30.64
N GLU A 429 16.85 89.68 -29.38
CA GLU A 429 16.18 88.95 -28.30
C GLU A 429 14.67 88.76 -28.56
N GLN A 430 14.00 89.80 -29.08
CA GLN A 430 12.58 89.73 -29.42
C GLN A 430 12.31 88.82 -30.63
N ASP A 431 13.22 88.78 -31.61
CA ASP A 431 13.09 87.84 -32.73
C ASP A 431 13.14 86.38 -32.26
N GLU A 432 14.12 86.03 -31.44
CA GLU A 432 14.25 84.67 -30.88
C GLU A 432 13.02 84.30 -30.03
N ARG A 433 12.58 85.22 -29.14
CA ARG A 433 11.40 85.03 -28.28
C ARG A 433 10.10 84.92 -29.06
N ALA A 434 9.95 85.64 -30.18
CA ALA A 434 8.76 85.55 -31.02
C ALA A 434 8.59 84.14 -31.61
N GLY A 435 9.70 83.48 -31.98
CA GLY A 435 9.68 82.08 -32.40
C GLY A 435 9.23 81.13 -31.27
N ASP A 436 9.79 81.30 -30.06
CA ASP A 436 9.44 80.49 -28.89
C ASP A 436 7.97 80.65 -28.46
N ILE A 437 7.46 81.88 -28.50
CA ILE A 437 6.06 82.18 -28.17
C ILE A 437 5.13 81.61 -29.23
N THR A 438 5.46 81.78 -30.51
CA THR A 438 4.68 81.20 -31.62
C THR A 438 4.53 79.69 -31.46
N LEU A 439 5.66 79.02 -31.17
CA LEU A 439 5.69 77.59 -30.91
C LEU A 439 4.84 77.20 -29.69
N SER A 440 5.04 77.90 -28.58
CA SER A 440 4.37 77.58 -27.30
C SER A 440 2.86 77.81 -27.35
N VAL A 441 2.42 78.93 -27.94
CA VAL A 441 0.99 79.23 -28.16
C VAL A 441 0.38 78.16 -29.05
N THR A 442 1.02 77.84 -30.18
CA THR A 442 0.51 76.82 -31.11
C THR A 442 0.41 75.46 -30.43
N ARG A 443 1.48 75.00 -29.78
CA ARG A 443 1.54 73.71 -29.09
C ARG A 443 0.49 73.59 -27.99
N ILE A 444 0.31 74.62 -27.16
CA ILE A 444 -0.67 74.59 -26.07
C ILE A 444 -2.09 74.67 -26.65
N PHE A 445 -2.43 75.75 -27.34
CA PHE A 445 -3.81 76.08 -27.68
C PHE A 445 -4.39 75.23 -28.81
N LYS A 446 -3.57 74.65 -29.69
CA LYS A 446 -4.04 73.86 -30.84
C LYS A 446 -3.79 72.37 -30.75
N PHE A 447 -3.00 71.92 -29.76
CA PHE A 447 -2.67 70.49 -29.63
C PHE A 447 -2.89 69.99 -28.22
N ARG A 448 -2.16 70.53 -27.23
CA ARG A 448 -2.14 69.92 -25.89
C ARG A 448 -3.45 70.05 -25.12
N LEU A 449 -4.23 71.11 -25.34
CA LEU A 449 -5.58 71.22 -24.77
C LEU A 449 -6.53 70.15 -25.35
N LEU A 450 -6.40 69.85 -26.64
CA LEU A 450 -7.21 68.84 -27.34
C LEU A 450 -6.77 67.39 -27.05
N ALA A 451 -5.52 67.22 -26.60
CA ALA A 451 -4.97 65.96 -26.11
C ALA A 451 -5.39 65.61 -24.68
N GLN A 452 -6.12 66.49 -23.97
CA GLN A 452 -6.67 66.16 -22.65
C GLN A 452 -7.96 65.33 -22.79
N GLU A 453 -8.25 64.56 -21.75
CA GLU A 453 -9.54 63.91 -21.55
C GLU A 453 -10.02 64.20 -20.12
N PRO A 454 -11.09 65.01 -19.94
CA PRO A 454 -11.88 65.67 -20.98
C PRO A 454 -11.12 66.77 -21.74
N ILE A 455 -11.60 67.14 -22.94
CA ILE A 455 -10.98 68.18 -23.76
C ILE A 455 -10.99 69.52 -23.02
N ALA A 456 -9.82 70.17 -22.96
CA ALA A 456 -9.69 71.50 -22.39
C ALA A 456 -9.96 72.59 -23.44
N THR A 457 -10.46 73.72 -22.98
CA THR A 457 -10.84 74.89 -23.76
C THR A 457 -10.29 76.15 -23.11
N PHE A 458 -10.49 77.31 -23.74
CA PHE A 458 -10.09 78.59 -23.18
C PHE A 458 -11.17 79.65 -23.41
N ARG A 459 -11.24 80.64 -22.51
CA ARG A 459 -12.25 81.70 -22.52
C ARG A 459 -11.59 83.07 -22.35
N TRP A 460 -11.89 83.98 -23.27
CA TRP A 460 -11.58 85.40 -23.13
C TRP A 460 -12.70 86.10 -22.37
N PHE A 461 -12.33 87.13 -21.61
CA PHE A 461 -13.28 88.05 -20.99
C PHE A 461 -13.19 89.38 -21.71
N GLU A 462 -14.36 89.94 -22.04
CA GLU A 462 -14.47 91.18 -22.79
C GLU A 462 -14.59 92.38 -21.85
N ASN A 463 -14.37 93.57 -22.41
CA ASN A 463 -14.53 94.80 -21.67
C ASN A 463 -15.96 94.91 -21.08
N GLY A 464 -16.04 95.20 -19.79
CA GLY A 464 -17.29 95.30 -19.04
C GLY A 464 -17.79 94.00 -18.40
N ASP A 465 -17.12 92.86 -18.62
CA ASP A 465 -17.47 91.61 -17.93
C ASP A 465 -17.26 91.73 -16.42
N GLN A 466 -18.13 91.09 -15.64
CA GLN A 466 -18.02 91.07 -14.18
C GLN A 466 -16.83 90.23 -13.73
N LEU A 467 -16.14 90.70 -12.68
CA LEU A 467 -15.03 89.97 -12.10
C LEU A 467 -15.49 88.67 -11.45
N ASN A 468 -14.70 87.62 -11.65
CA ASN A 468 -14.93 86.30 -11.08
C ASN A 468 -13.61 85.77 -10.53
N GLU A 469 -13.43 85.77 -9.21
CA GLU A 469 -12.19 85.34 -8.53
C GLU A 469 -11.77 83.90 -8.83
N THR A 470 -12.74 83.06 -9.21
CA THR A 470 -12.50 81.66 -9.55
C THR A 470 -11.87 81.55 -10.93
N LEU A 471 -12.37 82.29 -11.93
CA LEU A 471 -11.90 82.24 -13.31
C LEU A 471 -10.84 83.27 -13.67
N MET A 472 -10.70 84.33 -12.90
CA MET A 472 -9.86 85.48 -13.22
C MET A 472 -8.89 85.80 -12.09
N GLU A 473 -7.80 86.46 -12.46
CA GLU A 473 -6.81 87.02 -11.56
C GLU A 473 -6.42 88.41 -12.06
N TRP A 474 -6.46 89.39 -11.15
CA TRP A 474 -6.09 90.78 -11.39
C TRP A 474 -5.18 91.29 -10.28
N VAL A 475 -4.58 92.44 -10.51
CA VAL A 475 -3.84 93.17 -9.48
C VAL A 475 -4.85 94.06 -8.76
N SER A 476 -5.20 93.71 -7.52
CA SER A 476 -6.02 94.57 -6.66
C SER A 476 -5.14 95.68 -6.07
N ASN A 477 -5.70 96.88 -5.97
CA ASN A 477 -5.03 98.02 -5.34
C ASN A 477 -5.36 98.14 -3.83
N GLY A 478 -6.11 97.19 -3.26
CA GLY A 478 -6.47 97.16 -1.84
C GLY A 478 -7.75 97.94 -1.48
N GLU A 479 -8.46 98.49 -2.47
CA GLU A 479 -9.80 99.05 -2.33
C GLU A 479 -10.88 97.97 -2.62
N ASP A 480 -12.15 98.27 -2.33
CA ASP A 480 -13.25 97.36 -2.64
C ASP A 480 -13.43 97.26 -4.17
N ASP A 481 -13.06 96.10 -4.74
CA ASP A 481 -13.14 95.81 -6.17
C ASP A 481 -14.60 95.53 -6.63
N SER A 482 -15.61 95.76 -5.78
CA SER A 482 -17.04 95.49 -6.07
C SER A 482 -17.60 96.30 -7.26
N ASP A 483 -17.08 97.50 -7.51
CA ASP A 483 -17.46 98.36 -8.65
C ASP A 483 -16.50 98.24 -9.86
N MET A 484 -15.58 97.28 -9.83
CA MET A 484 -14.62 97.03 -10.90
C MET A 484 -15.14 95.99 -11.90
N VAL A 485 -14.78 96.17 -13.17
CA VAL A 485 -15.09 95.26 -14.27
C VAL A 485 -13.83 95.00 -15.09
N VAL A 486 -13.87 93.99 -15.96
CA VAL A 486 -12.78 93.71 -16.89
C VAL A 486 -12.59 94.89 -17.85
N ASP A 487 -11.38 95.43 -17.92
CA ASP A 487 -10.97 96.37 -18.97
C ASP A 487 -10.39 95.61 -20.17
N ILE A 488 -9.31 94.86 -19.91
CA ILE A 488 -8.58 94.07 -20.91
C ILE A 488 -8.21 92.72 -20.33
N CYS A 489 -8.63 91.64 -20.98
CA CYS A 489 -8.11 90.30 -20.71
C CYS A 489 -6.78 90.10 -21.45
N ALA A 490 -5.67 90.02 -20.71
CA ALA A 490 -4.33 89.82 -21.26
C ALA A 490 -4.06 88.35 -21.65
N PHE A 491 -4.58 87.42 -20.86
CA PHE A 491 -4.42 85.98 -21.03
C PHE A 491 -5.74 85.29 -20.68
N PRO A 492 -6.23 84.32 -21.48
CA PRO A 492 -7.54 83.72 -21.27
C PRO A 492 -7.55 82.75 -20.09
N ALA A 493 -8.73 82.46 -19.56
CA ALA A 493 -8.90 81.32 -18.66
C ALA A 493 -8.78 80.03 -19.47
N ILE A 494 -8.17 78.98 -18.90
CA ILE A 494 -7.98 77.68 -19.55
C ILE A 494 -8.48 76.59 -18.60
N GLY A 495 -9.25 75.64 -19.14
CA GLY A 495 -9.79 74.54 -18.36
C GLY A 495 -10.85 73.73 -19.09
N VAL A 496 -11.49 72.82 -18.36
CA VAL A 496 -12.58 71.97 -18.84
C VAL A 496 -13.91 72.57 -18.39
N ASN A 497 -14.95 72.51 -19.23
CA ASN A 497 -16.33 72.96 -18.90
C ASN A 497 -16.41 74.38 -18.30
N LEU A 498 -15.67 75.36 -18.84
CA LEU A 498 -15.59 76.72 -18.31
C LEU A 498 -16.92 77.50 -18.28
N ASP A 499 -17.97 76.96 -18.91
CA ASP A 499 -19.32 77.52 -18.92
C ASP A 499 -20.25 76.94 -17.84
N ASP A 500 -19.85 75.86 -17.14
CA ASP A 500 -20.63 75.21 -16.08
C ASP A 500 -19.88 75.29 -14.73
N PRO A 501 -20.24 76.22 -13.83
CA PRO A 501 -19.57 76.39 -12.53
C PRO A 501 -19.56 75.13 -11.65
N ASN A 502 -20.46 74.18 -11.87
CA ASN A 502 -20.52 72.94 -11.09
C ASN A 502 -19.58 71.85 -11.62
N LYS A 503 -19.05 72.00 -12.84
CA LYS A 503 -18.24 70.99 -13.51
C LYS A 503 -16.91 71.51 -14.03
N TRP A 504 -16.65 72.80 -13.89
CA TRP A 504 -15.43 73.39 -14.41
C TRP A 504 -14.19 72.84 -13.70
N GLN A 505 -13.14 72.60 -14.45
CA GLN A 505 -11.82 72.30 -13.91
C GLN A 505 -10.85 73.31 -14.47
N ILE A 506 -10.28 74.13 -13.59
CA ILE A 506 -9.47 75.28 -13.99
C ILE A 506 -8.00 74.90 -13.99
N TYR A 507 -7.37 75.04 -15.14
CA TYR A 507 -5.93 74.86 -15.33
C TYR A 507 -5.19 76.19 -15.14
N MET A 508 -5.78 77.26 -15.65
CA MET A 508 -5.24 78.62 -15.56
C MET A 508 -6.37 79.63 -15.46
N ARG A 509 -6.25 80.56 -14.51
CA ARG A 509 -7.14 81.73 -14.44
C ARG A 509 -6.75 82.76 -15.50
N ALA A 510 -7.74 83.45 -16.03
CA ALA A 510 -7.51 84.59 -16.91
C ALA A 510 -6.71 85.67 -16.19
N LYS A 511 -5.85 86.39 -16.90
CA LYS A 511 -5.18 87.57 -16.39
C LYS A 511 -5.90 88.79 -16.95
N VAL A 512 -6.49 89.59 -16.07
CA VAL A 512 -7.28 90.75 -16.48
C VAL A 512 -6.73 92.03 -15.85
N VAL A 513 -6.78 93.10 -16.64
CA VAL A 513 -6.68 94.48 -16.15
C VAL A 513 -8.11 94.94 -15.89
N ILE A 514 -8.32 95.67 -14.80
CA ILE A 514 -9.64 96.11 -14.34
C ILE A 514 -9.81 97.62 -14.52
N CYS A 515 -11.05 98.08 -14.69
CA CYS A 515 -11.43 99.48 -14.69
C CYS A 515 -12.77 99.70 -13.95
N ASN A 516 -13.08 100.95 -13.63
CA ASN A 516 -14.34 101.28 -12.96
C ASN A 516 -15.53 101.08 -13.89
N LYS A 517 -16.61 100.49 -13.37
CA LYS A 517 -17.85 100.26 -14.11
C LYS A 517 -18.48 101.54 -14.67
N SER A 518 -18.29 102.68 -14.00
CA SER A 518 -18.75 104.00 -14.47
C SER A 518 -18.06 104.45 -15.76
N GLU A 519 -16.79 104.09 -15.96
CA GLU A 519 -16.01 104.40 -17.16
C GLU A 519 -16.55 103.60 -18.37
N VAL A 520 -17.04 102.38 -18.15
CA VAL A 520 -17.66 101.55 -19.19
C VAL A 520 -19.07 102.03 -19.57
N SER A 521 -19.84 102.54 -18.60
CA SER A 521 -21.28 102.81 -18.73
C SER A 521 -21.66 104.04 -19.56
N GLN A 522 -20.72 104.95 -19.88
CA GLN A 522 -21.02 106.18 -20.65
C GLN A 522 -21.46 105.93 -22.11
N GLU A 523 -21.26 104.74 -22.69
CA GLU A 523 -21.59 104.48 -24.11
C GLU A 523 -22.93 103.77 -24.36
N LYS A 524 -23.58 103.14 -23.37
CA LYS A 524 -24.91 102.56 -23.62
C LYS A 524 -25.93 103.63 -24.00
N ASN A 525 -25.76 104.87 -23.54
CA ASN A 525 -26.66 105.99 -23.86
C ASN A 525 -26.29 106.73 -25.17
N GLU A 526 -25.00 106.82 -25.54
CA GLU A 526 -24.59 107.51 -26.77
C GLU A 526 -24.66 106.59 -28.01
N GLY A 527 -24.40 105.29 -27.86
CA GLY A 527 -24.50 104.31 -28.95
C GLY A 527 -25.94 104.03 -29.42
N LEU A 528 -26.93 104.19 -28.53
CA LEU A 528 -28.36 104.09 -28.88
C LEU A 528 -28.83 105.31 -29.69
N LEU A 529 -28.36 106.52 -29.37
CA LEU A 529 -28.62 107.74 -30.15
C LEU A 529 -27.94 107.72 -31.52
N GLY A 530 -26.68 107.25 -31.59
CA GLY A 530 -25.96 107.12 -32.86
C GLY A 530 -26.55 106.06 -33.81
N LYS A 531 -27.04 104.93 -33.28
CA LYS A 531 -27.74 103.90 -34.07
C LYS A 531 -29.15 104.33 -34.50
N LEU A 532 -29.87 105.16 -33.73
CA LEU A 532 -31.14 105.72 -34.18
C LEU A 532 -30.98 106.73 -35.34
N ILE A 533 -29.89 107.50 -35.35
CA ILE A 533 -29.64 108.51 -36.39
C ILE A 533 -29.14 107.86 -37.71
N SER A 534 -28.39 106.76 -37.65
CA SER A 534 -27.96 106.03 -38.86
C SER A 534 -29.09 105.19 -39.50
N TYR A 535 -30.00 104.64 -38.70
CA TYR A 535 -31.20 103.96 -39.22
C TYR A 535 -32.19 104.94 -39.89
N SER A 536 -32.33 106.17 -39.36
CA SER A 536 -33.20 107.21 -39.94
C SER A 536 -32.70 107.77 -41.28
N SER A 537 -31.37 107.82 -41.47
CA SER A 537 -30.75 108.33 -42.70
C SER A 537 -30.61 107.28 -43.81
N ALA A 538 -30.55 105.98 -43.46
CA ALA A 538 -30.58 104.88 -44.44
C ALA A 538 -32.00 104.64 -45.02
N VAL A 539 -33.05 104.88 -44.24
CA VAL A 539 -34.45 104.68 -44.68
C VAL A 539 -34.97 105.84 -45.55
N LYS A 540 -34.40 107.04 -45.46
CA LYS A 540 -34.76 108.18 -46.33
C LYS A 540 -34.08 108.19 -47.70
N LYS A 541 -33.13 107.28 -47.98
CA LYS A 541 -32.46 107.15 -49.29
C LYS A 541 -32.92 105.96 -50.13
N SER A 542 -33.85 105.13 -49.65
CA SER A 542 -34.46 104.04 -50.43
C SER A 542 -35.94 104.26 -50.74
N ILE A 543 -36.47 105.47 -50.50
CA ILE A 543 -37.80 105.90 -50.93
C ILE A 543 -37.66 107.33 -51.45
N PHE A 544 -37.08 107.46 -52.64
CA PHE A 544 -37.37 108.42 -53.72
C PHE A 544 -36.33 108.25 -54.83
#